data_AF-A0A7C4B4C2-F1
#
_entry.id   AF-A0A7C4B4C2-F1
#
_cell.length_a   1.000
_cell.length_b   1.000
_cell.length_c   1.000
_cell.angle_alpha   90.00
_cell.angle_beta   90.00
_cell.angle_gamma   90.00
#
_symmetry.space_group_name_H-M   'P 1'
#
loop_
_entity.id
_entity.type
_entity.pdbx_description
1 polymer ?
#
loop_
_entity_poly.entity_id
_entity_poly.type
_entity_poly.pdbx_seq_one_letter_code
_entity_poly.pdbx_strand_id
1 'polypeptide(L)'
;MSNGTIQHELEAYLVKMFGTMAGPTIELQKRKLGITVPANQMSIEDYRKIADAIKVLCKNMAGDLLAEQMYRGMLGIIEAGKRSK
;
A
#
# COMPACT_ATOMS: atom_id res chain seq x y z
N MET A 1 -13.67 0.48 10.22
CA MET A 1 -12.98 -0.36 9.22
C MET A 1 -11.96 -1.22 9.96
N SER A 2 -11.93 -2.52 9.67
CA SER A 2 -10.86 -3.39 10.19
C SER A 2 -9.59 -3.15 9.38
N ASN A 3 -8.42 -3.47 9.93
CA ASN A 3 -7.16 -3.37 9.20
C ASN A 3 -7.15 -4.23 7.92
N GLY A 4 -7.97 -5.29 7.86
CA GLY A 4 -8.17 -6.09 6.64
C GLY A 4 -8.85 -5.33 5.50
N THR A 5 -9.65 -4.31 5.81
CA THR A 5 -10.29 -3.44 4.80
C THR A 5 -9.24 -2.55 4.11
N ILE A 6 -8.25 -2.04 4.86
CA ILE A 6 -7.18 -1.19 4.31
C ILE A 6 -6.35 -1.96 3.29
N GLN A 7 -5.95 -3.20 3.60
CA GLN A 7 -5.22 -4.06 2.67
C GLN A 7 -6.01 -4.28 1.37
N HIS A 8 -7.30 -4.60 1.48
CA HIS A 8 -8.14 -4.87 0.31
C HIS A 8 -8.32 -3.62 -0.57
N GLU A 9 -8.56 -2.45 0.04
CA GLU A 9 -8.67 -1.19 -0.70
C GLU A 9 -7.35 -0.77 -1.35
N LEU A 10 -6.22 -0.96 -0.66
CA LEU A 10 -4.89 -0.73 -1.24
C LEU A 10 -4.63 -1.65 -2.43
N GLU A 11 -4.94 -2.93 -2.31
CA GLU A 11 -4.78 -3.89 -3.41
C GLU A 11 -5.65 -3.48 -4.60
N ALA A 12 -6.94 -3.19 -4.39
CA ALA A 12 -7.85 -2.74 -5.43
C ALA A 12 -7.39 -1.44 -6.11
N TYR A 13 -6.81 -0.51 -5.34
CA TYR A 13 -6.23 0.71 -5.88
C TYR A 13 -5.02 0.42 -6.77
N LEU A 14 -4.12 -0.47 -6.32
CA LEU A 14 -2.90 -0.83 -7.02
C LEU A 14 -3.14 -1.68 -8.27
N VAL A 15 -4.28 -2.38 -8.39
CA VAL A 15 -4.66 -3.12 -9.61
C VAL A 15 -4.63 -2.22 -10.85
N LYS A 16 -4.92 -0.92 -10.71
CA LYS A 16 -4.87 0.03 -11.83
C LYS A 16 -3.48 0.15 -12.48
N MET A 17 -2.42 -0.08 -11.71
CA MET A 17 -1.03 0.07 -12.15
C MET A 17 -0.32 -1.28 -12.29
N PHE A 18 -0.59 -2.22 -11.37
CA PHE A 18 0.09 -3.51 -11.29
C PHE A 18 -0.77 -4.68 -11.79
N GLY A 19 -2.04 -4.46 -12.13
CA GLY A 19 -2.97 -5.53 -12.51
C GLY A 19 -3.04 -6.61 -11.44
N THR A 20 -2.93 -7.87 -11.87
CA THR A 20 -2.92 -9.05 -10.99
C THR A 20 -1.70 -9.11 -10.05
N MET A 21 -0.67 -8.29 -10.28
CA MET A 21 0.53 -8.21 -9.44
C MET A 21 0.35 -7.29 -8.23
N ALA A 22 -0.79 -6.62 -8.06
CA ALA A 22 -1.03 -5.71 -6.95
C ALA A 22 -0.83 -6.36 -5.56
N GLY A 23 -1.56 -7.44 -5.27
CA GLY A 23 -1.42 -8.21 -4.04
C GLY A 23 0.00 -8.76 -3.84
N PRO A 24 0.58 -9.48 -4.82
CA PRO A 24 1.97 -9.93 -4.77
C PRO A 24 3.00 -8.82 -4.52
N THR A 25 2.77 -7.61 -5.06
CA THR A 25 3.65 -6.46 -4.86
C THR A 25 3.61 -5.98 -3.41
N ILE A 26 2.42 -5.88 -2.81
CA ILE A 26 2.28 -5.54 -1.39
C ILE A 26 2.99 -6.58 -0.52
N GLU A 27 2.76 -7.87 -0.77
CA GLU A 27 3.39 -8.95 0.00
C GLU A 27 4.92 -8.96 -0.17
N LEU A 28 5.43 -8.65 -1.36
CA LEU A 28 6.87 -8.51 -1.58
C LEU A 28 7.44 -7.35 -0.77
N GLN A 29 6.79 -6.18 -0.76
CA GLN A 29 7.27 -5.05 0.05
C GLN A 29 7.19 -5.35 1.54
N LYS A 30 6.13 -6.01 2.02
CA LYS A 30 6.02 -6.47 3.41
C LYS A 30 7.22 -7.33 3.81
N ARG A 31 7.57 -8.33 2.99
CA ARG A 31 8.73 -9.20 3.23
C ARG A 31 10.04 -8.41 3.27
N LYS A 32 10.24 -7.47 2.33
CA LYS A 32 11.43 -6.60 2.31
C LYS A 32 11.56 -5.70 3.54
N LEU A 33 10.43 -5.28 4.10
CA LEU A 33 10.35 -4.45 5.31
C LEU A 33 10.38 -5.27 6.61
N GLY A 34 10.42 -6.60 6.54
CA GLY A 34 10.39 -7.48 7.71
C GLY A 34 9.02 -7.56 8.40
N ILE A 35 7.94 -7.14 7.73
CA ILE A 35 6.57 -7.19 8.26
C ILE A 35 6.02 -8.61 8.05
N THR A 36 5.99 -9.40 9.12
CA THR A 36 5.55 -10.80 9.11
C THR A 36 4.13 -11.01 9.61
N VAL A 37 3.52 -9.97 10.19
CA VAL A 37 2.17 -10.06 10.74
C VAL A 37 1.10 -10.11 9.64
N PRO A 38 -0.03 -10.80 9.87
CA PRO A 38 -1.19 -10.76 8.99
C PRO A 38 -1.75 -9.35 8.79
N ALA A 39 -2.37 -9.09 7.65
CA ALA A 39 -2.90 -7.76 7.29
C ALA A 39 -3.90 -7.18 8.32
N ASN A 40 -4.71 -8.03 8.95
CA ASN A 40 -5.64 -7.60 9.99
C ASN A 40 -4.94 -7.19 11.31
N GLN A 41 -3.67 -7.54 11.50
CA GLN A 41 -2.85 -7.19 12.66
C GLN A 41 -1.84 -6.08 12.38
N MET A 42 -1.68 -5.67 11.11
CA MET A 42 -0.78 -4.58 10.75
C MET A 42 -1.22 -3.24 11.33
N SER A 43 -0.24 -2.44 11.75
CA SER A 43 -0.48 -1.07 12.18
C SER A 43 -0.65 -0.13 10.98
N ILE A 44 -1.21 1.05 11.22
CA ILE A 44 -1.28 2.12 10.22
C ILE A 44 0.13 2.55 9.76
N GLU A 45 1.11 2.48 10.66
CA GLU A 45 2.50 2.81 10.35
C GLU A 45 3.11 1.79 9.37
N ASP A 46 2.79 0.50 9.52
CA ASP A 46 3.25 -0.54 8.60
C ASP A 46 2.70 -0.32 7.18
N TYR A 47 1.42 0.06 7.07
CA TYR A 47 0.83 0.41 5.78
C TYR A 47 1.49 1.65 5.15
N ARG A 48 1.87 2.64 5.96
CA ARG A 48 2.62 3.83 5.47
C ARG A 48 4.00 3.43 4.93
N LYS A 49 4.75 2.59 5.66
CA LYS A 49 6.05 2.07 5.21
C LYS A 49 5.93 1.32 3.88
N ILE A 50 4.87 0.53 3.70
CA ILE A 50 4.60 -0.16 2.44
C ILE A 50 4.28 0.84 1.33
N ALA A 51 3.44 1.85 1.58
CA ALA A 51 3.14 2.88 0.59
C ALA A 51 4.40 3.64 0.15
N ASP A 52 5.32 3.94 1.08
CA ASP A 52 6.63 4.53 0.78
C ASP A 52 7.49 3.61 -0.10
N ALA A 53 7.55 2.31 0.23
CA ALA A 53 8.31 1.34 -0.58
C ALA A 53 7.74 1.20 -2.00
N ILE A 54 6.41 1.20 -2.14
CA ILE A 54 5.73 1.15 -3.44
C ILE A 54 5.94 2.45 -4.21
N LYS A 55 5.94 3.63 -3.55
CA LYS A 55 6.29 4.91 -4.18
C LYS A 55 7.69 4.85 -4.81
N VAL A 56 8.69 4.35 -4.09
CA VAL A 56 10.06 4.20 -4.62
C VAL A 56 10.07 3.28 -5.85
N LEU A 57 9.31 2.18 -5.81
CA LEU A 57 9.17 1.28 -6.94
C LEU A 57 8.52 1.97 -8.15
N CYS A 58 7.41 2.69 -7.94
CA CYS A 58 6.74 3.46 -8.99
C CYS A 58 7.64 4.55 -9.58
N LYS A 59 8.44 5.23 -8.74
CA LYS A 59 9.38 6.26 -9.17
C LYS A 59 10.41 5.70 -10.14
N ASN A 60 10.95 4.52 -9.83
CA ASN A 60 11.95 3.87 -10.68
C ASN A 60 11.37 3.35 -12.00
N MET A 61 10.07 3.01 -12.04
CA MET A 61 9.43 2.45 -13.23
C MET A 61 8.80 3.50 -14.15
N ALA A 62 8.18 4.52 -13.56
CA ALA A 62 7.27 5.43 -14.27
C ALA A 62 7.56 6.92 -14.00
N GLY A 63 8.61 7.22 -13.23
CA GLY A 63 9.03 8.57 -12.89
C GLY A 63 8.26 9.19 -11.72
N ASP A 64 8.69 10.40 -11.35
CA ASP A 64 8.27 11.08 -10.12
C ASP A 64 6.77 11.42 -10.10
N LEU A 65 6.21 11.87 -11.22
CA LEU A 65 4.82 12.32 -11.28
C LEU A 65 3.84 11.21 -10.93
N LEU A 66 4.00 10.03 -11.55
CA LEU A 66 3.17 8.86 -11.29
C LEU A 66 3.39 8.33 -9.87
N ALA A 67 4.63 8.31 -9.40
CA ALA A 67 4.94 7.87 -8.04
C ALA A 67 4.24 8.73 -6.97
N GLU A 68 4.24 10.05 -7.12
CA GLU A 68 3.56 10.96 -6.20
C GLU A 68 2.03 10.81 -6.23
N GLN A 69 1.44 10.64 -7.41
CA GLN A 69 0.00 10.41 -7.53
C GLN A 69 -0.43 9.10 -6.85
N MET A 70 0.30 8.02 -7.11
CA MET A 70 0.04 6.72 -6.48
C MET A 70 0.20 6.79 -4.96
N TYR A 71 1.24 7.46 -4.50
CA TYR A 71 1.49 7.63 -3.07
C TYR A 71 0.35 8.37 -2.36
N ARG A 72 -0.11 9.49 -2.94
CA ARG A 72 -1.24 10.26 -2.39
C ARG A 72 -2.52 9.44 -2.33
N GLY A 73 -2.80 8.64 -3.36
CA GLY A 73 -3.96 7.75 -3.36
C GLY A 73 -3.89 6.69 -2.26
N MET A 74 -2.73 6.04 -2.10
CA MET A 74 -2.51 5.06 -1.02
C MET A 74 -2.64 5.69 0.37
N LEU A 75 -2.09 6.89 0.58
CA LEU A 75 -2.25 7.60 1.85
C LEU A 75 -3.70 7.94 2.16
N GLY A 76 -4.48 8.36 1.14
CA GLY A 76 -5.91 8.63 1.31
C GLY A 76 -6.69 7.41 1.83
N ILE A 77 -6.39 6.22 1.30
CA ILE A 77 -7.00 4.94 1.75
C ILE A 77 -6.60 4.64 3.21
N ILE A 78 -5.32 4.75 3.52
CA ILE A 78 -4.78 4.47 4.87
C ILE A 78 -5.41 5.42 5.91
N GLU A 79 -5.56 6.70 5.57
CA GLU A 79 -6.14 7.71 6.46
C GLU A 79 -7.66 7.55 6.62
N ALA A 80 -8.38 7.17 5.56
CA ALA A 80 -9.80 6.84 5.64
C ALA A 80 -10.04 5.65 6.59
N GLY A 81 -9.17 4.62 6.50
CA GLY A 81 -9.17 3.48 7.41
C GLY A 81 -8.96 3.87 8.88
N LYS A 82 -8.10 4.87 9.14
CA LYS A 82 -7.85 5.41 10.50
C LYS A 82 -9.09 6.07 11.11
N ARG A 83 -9.90 6.80 10.32
CA ARG A 83 -11.07 7.56 10.81
C ARG A 83 -12.29 6.69 11.15
N SER A 84 -12.26 5.41 10.78
CA SER A 84 -13.36 4.48 10.99
C SER A 84 -13.15 3.55 12.19
N LYS A 85 -12.30 3.96 13.15
CA LYS A 85 -12.10 3.39 14.49
C LYS A 85 -12.53 4.43 15.52
#